data_AF-A0A4Y2DNI0-F1
#
_entry.id   AF-A0A4Y2DNI0-F1
#
_cell.length_a   1.000
_cell.length_b   1.000
_cell.length_c   1.000
_cell.angle_alpha   90.00
_cell.angle_beta   90.00
_cell.angle_gamma   90.00
#
_symmetry.space_group_name_H-M   'P 1'
#
loop_
_entity.id
_entity.type
_entity.pdbx_description
1 polymer ?
#
loop_
_entity_poly.entity_id
_entity_poly.type
_entity_poly.pdbx_seq_one_letter_code
_entity_poly.pdbx_strand_id
1 'polypeptide(L)'
;MLVENLKEQSLVNQRRAYDRIKYLRGVENVSITKKMLAVRGAKHRYGEDLVRKKGYLDKKASKTQEKRKLENELQQLYNQEKKIRSENIRKKLNLKKKCKFWRKRENPYCEDSN
;
A
#
# COMPACT_ATOMS: atom_id res chain seq x y z
N MET A 1 33.75 4.28 -30.91
CA MET A 1 33.17 5.54 -30.41
C MET A 1 32.79 5.35 -28.95
N LEU A 2 33.55 5.94 -28.03
CA LEU A 2 33.32 5.96 -26.58
C LEU A 2 33.71 7.36 -26.09
N VAL A 3 32.90 8.37 -26.43
CA VAL A 3 33.19 9.79 -26.19
C VAL A 3 31.96 10.47 -25.56
N GLU A 4 31.50 10.00 -24.39
CA GLU A 4 30.33 10.64 -23.76
C GLU A 4 30.40 10.98 -22.26
N ASN A 5 31.42 10.61 -21.47
CA ASN A 5 31.33 10.86 -20.01
C ASN A 5 32.55 11.45 -19.29
N LEU A 6 33.39 12.22 -19.99
CA LEU A 6 34.49 12.96 -19.36
C LEU A 6 34.06 14.27 -18.66
N LYS A 7 32.83 14.76 -18.87
CA LYS A 7 32.39 16.05 -18.32
C LYS A 7 31.87 15.96 -16.88
N GLU A 8 31.15 14.90 -16.49
CA GLU A 8 30.61 14.75 -15.13
C GLU A 8 31.66 14.29 -14.10
N GLN A 9 32.67 13.53 -14.53
CA GLN A 9 33.87 13.28 -13.71
C GLN A 9 34.69 14.56 -13.45
N SER A 10 34.43 15.68 -14.13
CA SER A 10 35.26 16.89 -13.96
C SER A 10 34.88 17.71 -12.72
N LEU A 11 33.60 17.91 -12.39
CA LEU A 11 33.20 18.88 -11.34
C LEU A 11 33.39 18.34 -9.91
N VAL A 12 33.04 17.07 -9.67
CA VAL A 12 33.20 16.46 -8.34
C VAL A 12 34.68 16.28 -8.00
N ASN A 13 35.50 15.90 -8.99
CA ASN A 13 36.94 15.75 -8.80
C ASN A 13 37.65 17.11 -8.68
N GLN A 14 37.26 18.12 -9.47
CA GLN A 14 37.73 19.50 -9.28
C GLN A 14 37.38 20.03 -7.89
N ARG A 15 36.20 19.68 -7.35
CA ARG A 15 35.83 20.08 -5.99
C ARG A 15 36.66 19.39 -4.93
N ARG A 16 36.91 18.07 -5.06
CA ARG A 16 37.80 17.34 -4.15
C ARG A 16 39.22 17.91 -4.17
N ALA A 17 39.73 18.26 -5.34
CA ALA A 17 41.02 18.92 -5.48
C ALA A 17 41.02 20.30 -4.80
N TYR A 18 40.00 21.12 -5.02
CA TYR A 18 39.84 22.41 -4.38
C TYR A 18 39.77 22.33 -2.85
N ASP A 19 38.95 21.44 -2.30
CA ASP A 19 38.81 21.31 -0.84
C ASP A 19 40.13 20.84 -0.20
N ARG A 20 40.89 19.99 -0.89
CA ARG A 20 42.21 19.52 -0.45
C ARG A 20 43.28 20.62 -0.54
N ILE A 21 43.25 21.44 -1.59
CA ILE A 21 44.13 22.60 -1.75
C ILE A 21 43.81 23.68 -0.71
N LYS A 22 42.53 23.97 -0.48
CA LYS A 22 42.05 24.95 0.50
C LYS A 22 42.42 24.57 1.94
N TYR A 23 42.39 23.28 2.25
CA TYR A 23 42.79 22.76 3.56
C TYR A 23 44.30 22.87 3.82
N LEU A 24 45.15 22.86 2.77
CA LEU A 24 46.60 22.75 2.90
C LEU A 24 47.37 24.07 3.07
N ARG A 25 46.83 25.23 2.65
CA ARG A 25 47.24 26.61 3.03
C ARG A 25 46.74 27.59 1.95
N GLY A 26 45.74 28.40 2.28
CA GLY A 26 45.58 29.77 1.80
C GLY A 26 45.79 30.08 0.31
N VAL A 27 45.28 29.26 -0.62
CA VAL A 27 45.27 29.65 -2.04
C VAL A 27 44.24 30.77 -2.23
N GLU A 28 44.75 31.97 -2.48
CA GLU A 28 43.99 33.13 -2.92
C GLU A 28 43.16 32.77 -4.18
N ASN A 29 41.85 32.98 -4.06
CA ASN A 29 40.92 33.27 -5.15
C ASN A 29 40.64 32.21 -6.25
N VAL A 30 40.39 30.95 -5.90
CA VAL A 30 39.51 30.14 -6.78
C VAL A 30 38.08 30.64 -6.59
N SER A 31 37.55 31.35 -7.60
CA SER A 31 36.19 31.87 -7.55
C SER A 31 35.17 30.74 -7.43
N ILE A 32 34.47 30.68 -6.30
CA ILE A 32 33.40 29.71 -6.10
C ILE A 32 32.20 30.16 -6.93
N THR A 33 31.97 29.48 -8.05
CA THR A 33 30.79 29.77 -8.88
C THR A 33 29.49 29.34 -8.17
N LYS A 34 28.37 30.03 -8.44
CA LYS A 34 27.04 29.68 -7.90
C LYS A 34 26.68 28.20 -8.12
N LYS A 35 27.13 27.60 -9.24
CA LYS A 35 26.93 26.18 -9.55
C LYS A 35 27.60 25.25 -8.55
N MET A 36 28.83 25.55 -8.10
CA MET A 36 29.53 24.74 -7.09
C MET A 36 28.85 24.79 -5.73
N LEU A 37 28.25 25.94 -5.36
CA LEU A 37 27.45 26.07 -4.15
C LEU A 37 26.13 25.30 -4.24
N ALA A 38 25.47 25.30 -5.40
CA ALA A 38 24.23 24.53 -5.59
C ALA A 38 24.45 23.01 -5.44
N VAL A 39 25.63 22.51 -5.82
CA VAL A 39 26.02 21.09 -5.65
C VAL A 39 26.35 20.76 -4.18
N ARG A 40 26.55 21.76 -3.31
CA ARG A 40 26.77 21.55 -1.88
C ARG A 40 25.57 20.80 -1.28
N GLY A 41 25.84 19.62 -0.73
CA GLY A 41 24.81 18.76 -0.15
C GLY A 41 23.98 17.95 -1.16
N ALA A 42 24.30 17.96 -2.46
CA ALA A 42 23.56 17.17 -3.46
C ALA A 42 23.52 15.67 -3.11
N LYS A 43 24.65 15.13 -2.64
CA LYS A 43 24.74 13.73 -2.17
C LYS A 43 23.82 13.47 -0.96
N HIS A 44 23.72 14.43 -0.05
CA HIS A 44 22.87 14.31 1.13
C HIS A 44 21.38 14.34 0.76
N ARG A 45 20.97 15.34 -0.03
CA ARG A 45 19.59 15.45 -0.57
C ARG A 45 19.18 14.20 -1.36
N TYR A 46 20.09 13.67 -2.17
CA TYR A 46 19.84 12.42 -2.89
C TYR A 46 19.63 11.23 -1.92
N GLY A 47 20.43 11.14 -0.87
CA GLY A 47 20.25 10.13 0.18
C GLY A 47 18.90 10.25 0.90
N GLU A 48 18.49 11.47 1.27
CA GLU A 48 17.19 11.74 1.89
C GLU A 48 16.03 11.36 0.98
N ASP A 49 16.12 11.70 -0.31
CA ASP A 49 15.11 11.35 -1.31
C ASP A 49 14.96 9.82 -1.47
N LEU A 50 16.07 9.08 -1.45
CA LEU A 50 16.03 7.62 -1.49
C LEU A 50 15.34 7.03 -0.25
N VAL A 51 15.66 7.54 0.94
CA VAL A 51 15.01 7.11 2.19
C VAL A 51 13.52 7.42 2.17
N ARG A 52 13.14 8.62 1.72
CA ARG A 52 11.75 9.03 1.59
C ARG A 52 10.98 8.15 0.59
N LYS A 53 11.57 7.86 -0.58
CA LYS A 53 10.98 6.95 -1.58
C LYS A 53 10.76 5.55 -1.01
N LYS A 54 11.76 5.00 -0.31
CA LYS A 54 11.63 3.69 0.33
C LYS A 54 10.48 3.67 1.35
N GLY A 55 10.42 4.65 2.25
CA GLY A 55 9.34 4.74 3.24
C GLY A 55 7.95 4.89 2.61
N TYR A 56 7.83 5.56 1.47
CA TYR A 56 6.56 5.64 0.74
C TYR A 56 6.14 4.29 0.15
N LEU A 57 7.08 3.54 -0.44
CA LEU A 57 6.82 2.21 -1.00
C LEU A 57 6.42 1.22 0.10
N ASP A 58 7.11 1.24 1.24
CA ASP A 58 6.80 0.38 2.39
C ASP A 58 5.39 0.67 2.94
N LYS A 59 5.04 1.96 3.10
CA LYS A 59 3.68 2.36 3.49
C LYS A 59 2.63 1.93 2.47
N LYS A 60 2.92 2.03 1.17
CA LYS A 60 2.00 1.59 0.11
C LYS A 60 1.79 0.08 0.14
N ALA A 61 2.86 -0.69 0.37
CA ALA A 61 2.79 -2.14 0.49
C ALA A 61 1.97 -2.57 1.73
N SER A 62 2.23 -1.96 2.89
CA SER A 62 1.47 -2.19 4.11
C SER A 62 -0.03 -1.91 3.94
N LYS A 63 -0.40 -0.75 3.38
CA LYS A 63 -1.80 -0.43 3.08
C LYS A 63 -2.46 -1.43 2.13
N THR A 64 -1.72 -1.93 1.14
CA THR A 64 -2.24 -2.93 0.20
C THR A 64 -2.50 -4.26 0.90
N GLN A 65 -1.63 -4.67 1.82
CA GLN A 65 -1.82 -5.89 2.60
C GLN A 65 -3.01 -5.78 3.55
N GLU A 66 -3.18 -4.65 4.24
CA GLU A 66 -4.33 -4.39 5.11
C GLU A 66 -5.64 -4.42 4.32
N LYS A 67 -5.67 -3.76 3.14
CA LYS A 67 -6.84 -3.78 2.27
C LYS A 67 -7.24 -5.20 1.87
N ARG A 68 -6.28 -6.05 1.50
CA ARG A 68 -6.55 -7.46 1.17
C ARG A 68 -7.11 -8.25 2.35
N LYS A 69 -6.63 -7.99 3.58
CA LYS A 69 -7.17 -8.64 4.79
C LYS A 69 -8.64 -8.25 5.00
N LEU A 70 -8.95 -6.96 4.92
CA LEU A 70 -10.32 -6.46 5.06
C LEU A 70 -11.25 -6.99 3.95
N GLU A 71 -10.79 -7.05 2.71
CA GLU A 71 -11.56 -7.64 1.60
C GLU A 71 -11.88 -9.12 1.84
N ASN A 72 -10.91 -9.89 2.38
CA ASN A 72 -11.14 -11.29 2.72
C ASN A 72 -12.12 -11.44 3.88
N GLU A 73 -12.02 -10.62 4.92
CA GLU A 73 -12.95 -10.60 6.06
C GLU A 73 -14.37 -10.26 5.60
N LEU A 74 -14.54 -9.25 4.75
CA LEU A 74 -15.83 -8.90 4.13
C LEU A 74 -16.43 -10.06 3.36
N GLN A 75 -15.62 -10.75 2.55
CA GLN A 75 -16.07 -11.89 1.77
C GLN A 75 -16.52 -13.05 2.69
N GLN A 76 -15.81 -13.30 3.78
CA GLN A 76 -16.17 -14.31 4.77
C GLN A 76 -17.50 -13.98 5.46
N LEU A 77 -17.67 -12.73 5.90
CA LEU A 77 -18.91 -12.27 6.54
C LEU A 77 -20.11 -12.39 5.59
N TYR A 78 -19.95 -12.00 4.34
CA TYR A 78 -21.00 -12.14 3.32
C TYR A 78 -21.42 -13.60 3.11
N ASN A 79 -20.45 -14.52 3.05
CA ASN A 79 -20.72 -15.95 2.94
C ASN A 79 -21.42 -16.51 4.18
N GLN A 80 -21.04 -16.05 5.39
CA GLN A 80 -21.70 -16.42 6.63
C GLN A 80 -23.16 -15.94 6.67
N GLU A 81 -23.41 -14.69 6.31
CA GLU A 81 -24.77 -14.13 6.25
C GLU A 81 -25.66 -14.94 5.29
N LYS A 82 -25.14 -15.26 4.10
CA LYS A 82 -25.84 -16.09 3.12
C LYS A 82 -26.19 -17.48 3.68
N LYS A 83 -25.30 -18.09 4.45
CA LYS A 83 -25.53 -19.38 5.09
C LYS A 83 -26.60 -19.28 6.19
N ILE A 84 -26.51 -18.27 7.05
CA ILE A 84 -27.52 -18.03 8.10
C ILE A 84 -28.91 -17.80 7.47
N ARG A 85 -28.96 -17.02 6.38
CA ARG A 85 -30.20 -16.75 5.65
C ARG A 85 -30.83 -18.03 5.13
N SER A 86 -30.05 -18.91 4.50
CA SER A 86 -30.58 -20.17 3.96
C SER A 86 -31.04 -21.14 5.06
N GLU A 87 -30.31 -21.22 6.17
CA GLU A 87 -30.71 -22.00 7.34
C GLU A 87 -32.00 -21.48 7.95
N ASN A 88 -32.17 -20.16 8.07
CA ASN A 88 -33.39 -19.55 8.59
C ASN A 88 -34.59 -19.83 7.69
N ILE A 89 -34.44 -19.77 6.37
CA ILE A 89 -35.50 -20.15 5.41
C ILE A 89 -35.87 -21.62 5.60
N ARG A 90 -34.89 -22.52 5.70
CA ARG A 90 -35.12 -23.95 5.94
C ARG A 90 -35.87 -24.21 7.25
N LYS A 91 -35.47 -23.53 8.34
CA LYS A 91 -36.16 -23.62 9.64
C LYS A 91 -37.62 -23.14 9.54
N LYS A 92 -37.87 -21.99 8.89
CA LYS A 92 -39.24 -21.48 8.65
C LYS A 92 -40.10 -22.46 7.87
N LEU A 93 -39.56 -23.05 6.79
CA LEU A 93 -40.29 -24.05 6.00
C LEU A 93 -40.61 -25.30 6.81
N ASN A 94 -39.66 -25.79 7.61
CA ASN A 94 -39.87 -26.94 8.48
C ASN A 94 -40.93 -26.66 9.55
N LEU A 95 -40.92 -25.46 10.14
CA LEU A 95 -41.96 -25.02 11.08
C LEU A 95 -43.33 -24.97 10.39
N LYS A 96 -43.43 -24.38 9.18
CA LYS A 96 -44.68 -24.33 8.41
C LYS A 96 -45.21 -25.74 8.12
N LYS A 97 -44.35 -26.68 7.73
CA LYS A 97 -44.70 -28.09 7.51
C LYS A 97 -45.21 -28.75 8.80
N LYS A 98 -44.52 -28.56 9.94
CA LYS A 98 -44.97 -29.07 11.24
C LYS A 98 -46.33 -28.49 11.62
N CYS A 99 -46.53 -27.18 11.48
CA CYS A 99 -47.83 -26.55 11.77
C CYS A 99 -48.95 -27.10 10.89
N LYS A 100 -48.70 -27.32 9.59
CA LYS A 100 -49.67 -27.97 8.69
C LYS A 100 -49.98 -29.40 9.13
N PHE A 101 -48.97 -30.17 9.49
CA PHE A 101 -49.15 -31.54 9.99
C PHE A 101 -50.04 -31.58 11.25
N TRP A 102 -49.76 -30.72 12.23
CA TRP A 102 -50.56 -30.65 13.46
C TRP A 102 -52.00 -30.17 13.20
N ARG A 103 -52.21 -29.16 12.34
CA ARG A 103 -53.56 -28.72 11.95
C ARG A 103 -54.39 -29.84 11.33
N LYS A 104 -53.81 -30.61 10.41
CA LYS A 104 -54.49 -31.77 9.79
C LYS A 104 -54.81 -32.87 10.78
N ARG A 105 -53.99 -33.03 11.82
CA ARG A 105 -54.21 -34.02 12.89
C ARG A 105 -55.36 -33.59 13.82
N GLU A 106 -55.48 -32.31 14.13
CA GLU A 106 -56.55 -31.75 14.97
C GLU A 106 -57.88 -31.62 14.23
N ASN A 107 -57.86 -31.25 12.94
CA ASN A 107 -59.06 -31.14 12.11
C ASN A 107 -58.82 -31.72 10.70
N PRO A 108 -59.10 -33.02 10.47
CA PRO A 108 -58.78 -33.71 9.22
C PRO A 108 -59.65 -33.31 8.02
N TYR A 109 -60.75 -32.58 8.24
CA TYR A 109 -61.67 -32.14 7.18
C TYR A 109 -61.52 -30.66 6.79
N CYS A 110 -60.56 -29.93 7.38
CA CYS A 110 -60.24 -28.57 6.95
C CYS A 110 -59.51 -28.58 5.59
N GLU A 111 -60.19 -28.16 4.53
CA GLU A 111 -59.55 -27.87 3.25
C GLU A 111 -58.68 -26.61 3.36
N ASP A 112 -57.41 -26.70 2.93
CA ASP A 112 -56.50 -25.56 2.84
C ASP A 112 -57.05 -24.60 1.77
N SER A 113 -57.86 -23.60 2.15
CA SER A 113 -58.28 -22.53 1.23
C SER A 113 -57.03 -21.74 0.81
N ASN A 114 -56.77 -21.72 -0.50
CA ASN A 114 -55.58 -21.12 -1.14
C ASN A 114 -55.49 -19.60 -0.95
#